data_AF-A0A4U0XE43-F1
#
_entry.id   AF-A0A4U0XE43-F1
#
_cell.length_a   1.000
_cell.length_b   1.000
_cell.length_c   1.000
_cell.angle_alpha   90.00
_cell.angle_beta   90.00
_cell.angle_gamma   90.00
#
_symmetry.space_group_name_H-M   'P 1'
#
loop_
_entity.id
_entity.type
_entity.pdbx_description
1 polymer ?
#
loop_
_entity_poly.entity_id
_entity_poly.type
_entity_poly.pdbx_seq_one_letter_code
_entity_poly.pdbx_strand_id
1 'polypeptide(L)'
;MPSTSIYAALPLLLHTTLAQTTQTIAVGENGLVFTPDSLTAPVGSQVEFQFYPRNHSVVSSAFGNPCQPDGKVFSGYMAVSSGTGPDVFVVTINDTNPICESLFFNILTHCQAGMVGVINPP
;
A
#
# COMPACT_ATOMS: atom_id res chain seq x y z
N MET A 1 34.80 -42.86 -42.06
CA MET A 1 34.83 -41.62 -41.27
C MET A 1 33.41 -41.33 -40.80
N PRO A 2 33.06 -41.41 -39.51
CA PRO A 2 31.82 -40.83 -39.02
C PRO A 2 32.11 -39.47 -38.37
N SER A 3 31.34 -38.46 -38.78
CA SER A 3 31.39 -37.10 -38.25
C SER A 3 30.49 -37.03 -37.02
N THR A 4 31.07 -36.83 -35.84
CA THR A 4 30.32 -36.67 -34.59
C THR A 4 29.91 -35.20 -34.45
N SER A 5 28.63 -34.89 -34.67
CA SER A 5 28.08 -33.56 -34.38
C SER A 5 27.90 -33.37 -32.88
N ILE A 6 28.58 -32.37 -32.32
CA ILE A 6 28.43 -31.92 -30.94
C ILE A 6 27.32 -30.86 -30.92
N TYR A 7 26.15 -31.20 -30.37
CA TYR A 7 25.12 -30.20 -30.08
C TYR A 7 25.46 -29.53 -28.74
N ALA A 8 25.75 -28.23 -28.78
CA ALA A 8 25.89 -27.42 -27.57
C ALA A 8 24.49 -27.14 -27.00
N ALA A 9 24.18 -27.71 -25.83
CA ALA A 9 22.97 -27.38 -25.10
C ALA A 9 23.13 -26.01 -24.44
N LEU A 10 22.37 -25.02 -24.90
CA LEU A 10 22.31 -23.70 -24.29
C LEU A 10 21.42 -23.78 -23.03
N PRO A 11 21.91 -23.46 -21.82
CA PRO A 11 21.11 -23.55 -20.62
C PRO A 11 20.02 -22.47 -20.65
N LEU A 12 18.76 -22.90 -20.68
CA LEU A 12 17.61 -22.01 -20.54
C LEU A 12 17.53 -21.54 -19.08
N LEU A 13 18.05 -20.35 -18.80
CA LEU A 13 17.88 -19.67 -17.52
C LEU A 13 16.39 -19.35 -17.35
N LEU A 14 15.69 -20.15 -16.54
CA LEU A 14 14.35 -19.82 -16.06
C LEU A 14 14.43 -18.57 -15.20
N HIS A 15 14.11 -17.42 -15.79
CA HIS A 15 13.92 -16.19 -15.05
C HIS A 15 12.57 -16.27 -14.36
N THR A 16 12.55 -16.60 -13.07
CA THR A 16 11.36 -16.44 -12.24
C THR A 16 11.12 -14.94 -12.05
N THR A 17 10.27 -14.36 -12.88
CA THR A 17 9.76 -13.01 -12.63
C THR A 17 8.89 -13.08 -11.36
N LEU A 18 9.37 -12.53 -10.25
CA LEU A 18 8.51 -12.28 -9.09
C LEU A 18 7.46 -11.28 -9.53
N ALA A 19 6.21 -11.73 -9.70
CA ALA A 19 5.11 -10.84 -9.93
C ALA A 19 4.95 -9.94 -8.69
N GLN A 20 5.15 -8.64 -8.86
CA GLN A 20 4.96 -7.67 -7.79
C GLN A 20 3.46 -7.51 -7.56
N THR A 21 2.95 -8.16 -6.52
CA THR A 21 1.54 -8.05 -6.12
C THR A 21 1.25 -6.63 -5.64
N THR A 22 0.15 -6.03 -6.11
CA THR A 22 -0.35 -4.75 -5.62
C THR A 22 -1.76 -4.95 -5.07
N GLN A 23 -2.00 -4.47 -3.86
CA GLN A 23 -3.31 -4.47 -3.21
C GLN A 23 -3.78 -3.02 -3.04
N THR A 24 -5.05 -2.74 -3.27
CA THR A 24 -5.59 -1.38 -3.19
C THR A 24 -6.42 -1.17 -1.94
N ILE A 25 -6.21 -0.04 -1.27
CA ILE A 25 -7.08 0.53 -0.22
C ILE A 25 -7.79 1.74 -0.82
N ALA A 26 -9.12 1.70 -0.84
CA ALA A 26 -9.94 2.87 -1.13
C ALA A 26 -9.96 3.80 0.10
N VAL A 27 -9.66 5.07 -0.14
CA VAL A 27 -9.59 6.11 0.89
C VAL A 27 -10.75 7.06 0.69
N GLY A 28 -11.75 7.00 1.55
CA GLY A 28 -12.86 7.96 1.53
C GLY A 28 -14.08 7.56 0.68
N GLU A 29 -14.06 6.40 0.02
CA GLU A 29 -15.13 5.99 -0.92
C GLU A 29 -16.48 5.89 -0.22
N ASN A 30 -16.50 5.25 0.95
CA ASN A 30 -17.69 4.97 1.73
C ASN A 30 -17.77 5.85 2.99
N GLY A 31 -17.22 7.07 2.92
CA GLY A 31 -17.16 8.00 4.05
C GLY A 31 -15.79 8.04 4.71
N LEU A 32 -15.72 8.35 6.01
CA LEU A 32 -14.45 8.48 6.75
C LEU A 32 -13.86 7.09 7.11
N VAL A 33 -13.50 6.30 6.10
CA VAL A 33 -13.06 4.92 6.25
C VAL A 33 -12.02 4.53 5.21
N PHE A 34 -11.11 3.64 5.60
CA PHE A 34 -10.25 2.89 4.68
C PHE A 34 -10.96 1.59 4.28
N THR A 35 -10.95 1.23 3.01
CA THR A 35 -11.60 -0.01 2.56
C THR A 35 -10.64 -0.81 1.66
N PRO A 36 -10.15 -1.97 2.11
CA PRO A 36 -10.29 -2.50 3.47
C PRO A 36 -9.56 -1.64 4.52
N ASP A 37 -10.01 -1.70 5.77
CA ASP A 37 -9.34 -1.07 6.93
C ASP A 37 -8.28 -1.98 7.56
N SER A 38 -8.24 -3.25 7.19
CA SER A 38 -7.23 -4.21 7.57
C SER A 38 -6.86 -5.10 6.40
N LEU A 39 -5.57 -5.26 6.12
CA LEU A 39 -5.08 -6.22 5.12
C LEU A 39 -3.75 -6.85 5.52
N THR A 40 -3.47 -8.00 4.92
CA THR A 40 -2.15 -8.65 5.00
C THR A 40 -1.46 -8.52 3.64
N ALA A 41 -0.24 -8.00 3.63
CA ALA A 41 0.56 -7.78 2.43
C ALA A 41 1.96 -8.39 2.59
N PRO A 42 2.40 -9.25 1.65
CA PRO A 42 3.72 -9.88 1.73
C PRO A 42 4.85 -8.87 1.48
N VAL A 43 6.03 -9.14 2.03
CA VAL A 43 7.24 -8.34 1.74
C VAL A 43 7.53 -8.33 0.24
N GLY A 44 7.87 -7.16 -0.29
CA GLY A 44 8.11 -6.92 -1.72
C GLY A 44 6.84 -6.59 -2.52
N SER A 45 5.66 -6.67 -1.91
CA SER A 45 4.40 -6.19 -2.51
C SER A 45 4.21 -4.69 -2.35
N GLN A 46 3.18 -4.15 -3.00
CA GLN A 46 2.75 -2.76 -2.84
C GLN A 46 1.33 -2.69 -2.28
N VAL A 47 1.10 -1.65 -1.49
CA VAL A 47 -0.23 -1.18 -1.12
C VAL A 47 -0.46 0.17 -1.78
N GLU A 48 -1.46 0.24 -2.64
CA GLU A 48 -1.89 1.44 -3.33
C GLU A 48 -3.10 2.05 -2.63
N PHE A 49 -3.05 3.34 -2.34
CA PHE A 49 -4.13 4.10 -1.76
C PHE A 49 -4.80 4.93 -2.87
N GLN A 50 -6.03 4.54 -3.21
CA GLN A 50 -6.86 5.25 -4.18
C GLN A 50 -7.79 6.22 -3.44
N PHE A 51 -7.71 7.50 -3.79
CA PHE A 51 -8.47 8.54 -3.11
C PHE A 51 -9.83 8.79 -3.75
N TYR A 52 -10.81 9.11 -2.92
CA TYR A 52 -12.21 9.42 -3.26
C TYR A 52 -12.59 10.80 -2.69
N PRO A 53 -13.80 11.33 -2.95
CA PRO A 53 -14.12 12.74 -2.76
C PRO A 53 -13.85 13.26 -1.35
N ARG A 54 -13.62 14.58 -1.24
CA ARG A 54 -13.11 15.34 -0.09
C ARG A 54 -11.58 15.40 -0.10
N ASN A 55 -10.98 15.70 1.05
CA ASN A 55 -9.54 15.86 1.18
C ASN A 55 -9.03 14.90 2.26
N HIS A 56 -8.22 13.94 1.84
CA HIS A 56 -7.71 12.86 2.66
C HIS A 56 -6.17 12.78 2.55
N SER A 57 -5.49 12.26 3.56
CA SER A 57 -4.05 11.96 3.47
C SER A 57 -3.66 10.74 4.29
N VAL A 58 -2.88 9.83 3.73
CA VAL A 58 -2.33 8.66 4.42
C VAL A 58 -1.09 9.07 5.19
N VAL A 59 -0.99 8.67 6.46
CA VAL A 59 0.25 8.77 7.23
C VAL A 59 0.49 7.54 8.08
N SER A 60 1.74 7.31 8.43
CA SER A 60 2.10 6.23 9.35
C SER A 60 2.02 6.67 10.82
N SER A 61 1.78 5.68 11.67
CA SER A 61 1.69 5.78 13.12
C SER A 61 2.10 4.45 13.77
N ALA A 62 2.31 4.46 15.09
CA ALA A 62 2.53 3.21 15.82
C ALA A 62 1.22 2.44 16.01
N PHE A 63 1.24 1.10 15.93
CA PHE A 63 0.05 0.26 16.06
C PHE A 63 -0.78 0.51 17.33
N GLY A 64 -0.13 0.76 18.47
CA GLY A 64 -0.81 1.08 19.73
C GLY A 64 -1.25 2.55 19.86
N ASN A 65 -0.79 3.44 19.00
CA ASN A 65 -1.06 4.87 19.05
C ASN A 65 -1.42 5.41 17.64
N PRO A 66 -2.51 4.92 17.01
CA PRO A 66 -2.80 5.21 15.61
C PRO A 66 -3.02 6.71 15.34
N CYS A 67 -3.56 7.45 16.32
CA CYS A 67 -3.77 8.89 16.19
C CYS A 67 -2.57 9.76 16.59
N GLN A 68 -1.37 9.16 16.65
CA GLN A 68 -0.10 9.86 16.83
C GLN A 68 0.82 9.55 15.64
N PRO A 69 0.88 10.43 14.64
CA PRO A 69 1.71 10.19 13.47
C PRO A 69 3.19 10.17 13.85
N ASP A 70 3.94 9.27 13.23
CA ASP A 70 5.39 9.12 13.47
C ASP A 70 6.25 9.88 12.45
N GLY A 71 5.61 10.48 11.43
CA GLY A 71 6.24 11.30 10.41
C GLY A 71 7.05 10.53 9.36
N LYS A 72 6.97 9.19 9.32
CA LYS A 72 7.74 8.37 8.36
C LYS A 72 7.09 8.31 6.98
N VAL A 73 5.76 8.19 6.95
CA VAL A 73 4.95 8.14 5.73
C VAL A 73 3.97 9.31 5.77
N PHE A 74 3.90 10.04 4.67
CA PHE A 74 2.87 11.05 4.43
C PHE A 74 2.62 11.16 2.94
N SER A 75 1.39 10.91 2.50
CA SER A 75 1.01 11.03 1.09
C SER A 75 0.94 12.47 0.58
N GLY A 76 0.99 13.46 1.48
CA GLY A 76 0.45 14.78 1.17
C GLY A 76 -1.08 14.78 1.20
N TYR A 77 -1.67 15.96 1.00
CA TYR A 77 -3.12 16.12 0.91
C TYR A 77 -3.63 15.77 -0.48
N MET A 78 -4.55 14.81 -0.55
CA MET A 78 -5.10 14.28 -1.78
C MET A 78 -6.58 14.70 -1.85
N ALA A 79 -6.82 15.84 -2.50
CA ALA A 79 -8.14 16.42 -2.65
C ALA A 79 -8.82 15.93 -3.94
N VAL A 80 -10.01 15.36 -3.80
CA VAL A 80 -10.81 14.83 -4.91
C VAL A 80 -12.19 15.49 -4.88
N SER A 81 -12.65 16.01 -6.02
CA SER A 81 -13.95 16.69 -6.09
C SER A 81 -15.13 15.72 -6.16
N SER A 82 -14.99 14.64 -6.92
CA SER A 82 -16.06 13.68 -7.22
C SER A 82 -15.48 12.41 -7.82
N GLY A 83 -16.10 11.25 -7.55
CA GLY A 83 -15.66 9.97 -8.08
C GLY A 83 -14.24 9.60 -7.62
N THR A 84 -13.55 8.84 -8.44
CA THR A 84 -12.18 8.39 -8.19
C THR A 84 -11.17 9.51 -8.48
N GLY A 85 -10.26 9.76 -7.56
CA GLY A 85 -9.17 10.71 -7.71
C GLY A 85 -8.16 10.29 -8.78
N PRO A 86 -7.51 11.23 -9.46
CA PRO A 86 -6.54 10.92 -10.51
C PRO A 86 -5.19 10.42 -9.97
N ASP A 87 -4.89 10.73 -8.71
CA ASP A 87 -3.63 10.41 -8.07
C ASP A 87 -3.80 9.26 -7.06
N VAL A 88 -2.78 8.41 -6.98
CA VAL A 88 -2.67 7.33 -5.98
C VAL A 88 -1.41 7.55 -5.14
N PHE A 89 -1.42 7.03 -3.92
CA PHE A 89 -0.23 6.97 -3.08
C PHE A 89 0.17 5.50 -2.87
N VAL A 90 1.44 5.17 -3.03
CA VAL A 90 1.89 3.77 -3.00
C VAL A 90 2.94 3.56 -1.90
N VAL A 91 2.72 2.53 -1.10
CA VAL A 91 3.65 2.09 -0.05
C VAL A 91 4.20 0.72 -0.44
N THR A 92 5.53 0.60 -0.50
CA THR A 92 6.22 -0.69 -0.67
C THR A 92 6.35 -1.37 0.69
N ILE A 93 5.97 -2.64 0.76
CA ILE A 93 6.05 -3.44 1.98
C ILE A 93 7.47 -4.00 2.13
N ASN A 94 8.25 -3.43 3.05
CA ASN A 94 9.65 -3.79 3.25
C ASN A 94 9.85 -4.83 4.37
N ASP A 95 8.89 -4.98 5.27
CA ASP A 95 8.90 -5.99 6.33
C ASP A 95 7.47 -6.44 6.66
N THR A 96 7.34 -7.41 7.57
CA THR A 96 6.05 -7.90 8.06
C THR A 96 5.65 -7.27 9.40
N ASN A 97 6.35 -6.25 9.88
CA ASN A 97 5.95 -5.57 11.10
C ASN A 97 4.61 -4.87 10.85
N PRO A 98 3.74 -4.75 11.88
CA PRO A 98 2.50 -4.01 11.74
C PRO A 98 2.78 -2.57 11.32
N ILE A 99 2.30 -2.20 10.14
CA ILE A 99 2.33 -0.84 9.63
C ILE A 99 0.93 -0.27 9.89
N CYS A 100 0.80 0.56 10.92
CA CYS A 100 -0.43 1.30 11.15
C CYS A 100 -0.43 2.59 10.34
N GLU A 101 -1.22 2.59 9.27
CA GLU A 101 -1.44 3.76 8.44
C GLU A 101 -2.77 4.40 8.88
N SER A 102 -2.69 5.61 9.43
CA SER A 102 -3.82 6.40 9.91
C SER A 102 -4.06 7.58 8.98
N LEU A 103 -5.33 8.02 8.80
CA LEU A 103 -5.61 9.21 7.98
C LEU A 103 -5.62 10.49 8.82
N PHE A 104 -5.04 11.58 8.29
CA PHE A 104 -5.33 12.93 8.78
C PHE A 104 -6.08 13.79 7.75
N PHE A 105 -7.00 14.62 8.22
CA PHE A 105 -7.21 15.96 7.69
C PHE A 105 -7.54 16.91 8.86
N ASN A 106 -7.09 18.15 8.71
CA ASN A 106 -7.21 19.33 9.59
C ASN A 106 -7.57 19.05 11.08
N ILE A 107 -6.49 18.89 11.87
CA ILE A 107 -6.50 18.75 13.33
C ILE A 107 -7.14 17.44 13.79
N LEU A 108 -6.39 16.33 13.74
CA LEU A 108 -6.58 15.11 14.56
C LEU A 108 -7.92 14.30 14.42
N THR A 109 -9.01 14.91 13.96
CA THR A 109 -10.39 14.48 14.20
C THR A 109 -10.81 13.25 13.41
N HIS A 110 -10.32 13.02 12.19
CA HIS A 110 -10.69 11.82 11.40
C HIS A 110 -10.22 10.53 12.07
N CYS A 111 -8.97 10.48 12.53
CA CYS A 111 -8.45 9.32 13.25
C CYS A 111 -9.24 9.08 14.54
N GLN A 112 -9.52 10.15 15.29
CA GLN A 112 -10.31 10.06 16.53
C GLN A 112 -11.79 9.72 16.29
N ALA A 113 -12.28 9.96 15.07
CA ALA A 113 -13.59 9.53 14.60
C ALA A 113 -13.58 8.07 14.08
N GLY A 114 -12.43 7.38 14.11
CA GLY A 114 -12.31 5.96 13.74
C GLY A 114 -11.78 5.70 12.33
N MET A 115 -11.28 6.70 11.61
CA MET A 115 -10.65 6.49 10.30
C MET A 115 -9.21 6.00 10.47
N VAL A 116 -9.07 4.76 10.89
CA VAL A 116 -7.80 4.07 11.13
C VAL A 116 -7.71 2.82 10.26
N GLY A 117 -6.51 2.52 9.79
CA GLY A 117 -6.22 1.31 9.02
C GLY A 117 -4.98 0.59 9.54
N VAL A 118 -4.87 -0.69 9.22
CA VAL A 118 -3.68 -1.49 9.55
C VAL A 118 -3.29 -2.39 8.39
N ILE A 119 -2.00 -2.37 8.07
CA ILE A 119 -1.36 -3.33 7.17
C ILE A 119 -0.53 -4.27 8.04
N ASN A 120 -0.69 -5.57 7.84
CA ASN A 120 -0.02 -6.64 8.60
C ASN A 120 -0.28 -6.55 10.12
N PRO A 121 -1.55 -6.58 10.58
CA PRO A 121 -1.84 -6.64 12.02
C PRO A 121 -1.17 -7.86 12.70
N PRO A 122 -0.84 -7.78 14.01
CA PRO A 122 -0.18 -8.85 14.75
C PRO A 122 -1.02 -10.12 14.93
#